data_AF-A0A226MEU8-F1
#
_entry.id   AF-A0A226MEU8-F1
#
_cell.length_a   1.000
_cell.length_b   1.000
_cell.length_c   1.000
_cell.angle_alpha   90.00
_cell.angle_beta   90.00
_cell.angle_gamma   90.00
#
_symmetry.space_group_name_H-M   'P 1'
#
loop_
_entity.id
_entity.type
_entity.pdbx_description
1 polymer ?
#
loop_
_entity_poly.entity_id
_entity_poly.type
_entity_poly.pdbx_seq_one_letter_code
_entity_poly.pdbx_strand_id
1 'polypeptide(L)'
;MEMQKGKGGAAGGGGGGGGKLLLSTLLDAKDELEERLERCVGIVTSLTNGLSEREANDALNAHICKGTPQHEEICLGLLTLVLTEPSQAQKCYRDLALVSRDGMNVVLQKINQILMEKYLKLQDTCRTQLVWLLRELVKSGVLGADGVCMTFMKQIAGGDVTAKNIWLAENVLEILTEQREWVLKSSILIAMAVYTYLRLIVDHHGTAPLQALRQKEVDFCISLLRERFMDCFMIGRDLVRLLQNVARIPEFEQLWKDIIHNPQVLSAQFTGVLQLLQSRTSRKFLACRLTPDMESKLLFMTSRVRFGQQKRYQDWFQRQYLSTPDSQSLRCDLIRYICGVVHPSNEVLSSDILPRWAIIGWLLTTCTSNVAASNAKLALFYDWLFFNPEKDSIMNIEPAILVMHHSMKPHPAITATLLDFMCRIIPNFYPPLEAHVRQGVFNSLTHIVEKRVLAHLAPLFDNPKLDKELRAMLREKFPEFCSSPSPPIEVKIEEPVSMEMDNHMSDKDDSCYDNAEAAFSDDEEDLNSKGKKREFRFHPIKETIVEEPVDITPFLDQLDESLKEKVLQLQKGSDTEAQCEVMQEIVDQVLEEDFDSEQLSVLASCLQELFKAHFRGEVLPEEITEE
;
A
#
# COMPACT_ATOMS: atom_id res chain seq x y z
N MET A 1 -42.69 16.66 63.45
CA MET A 1 -43.73 16.68 62.40
C MET A 1 -43.07 17.04 61.10
N GLU A 2 -43.21 16.37 59.97
CA GLU A 2 -43.71 15.04 59.56
C GLU A 2 -43.26 14.96 58.07
N MET A 3 -42.56 13.90 57.64
CA MET A 3 -43.07 12.86 56.71
C MET A 3 -43.67 13.40 55.39
N GLN A 4 -43.24 13.06 54.16
CA GLN A 4 -43.01 11.74 53.52
C GLN A 4 -42.04 11.92 52.32
N LYS A 5 -41.03 11.06 52.11
CA LYS A 5 -41.04 9.75 51.41
C LYS A 5 -41.56 9.79 49.96
N GLY A 6 -40.64 9.82 49.01
CA GLY A 6 -40.78 9.29 47.66
C GLY A 6 -39.58 8.40 47.32
N LYS A 7 -39.80 7.08 47.27
CA LYS A 7 -38.83 6.08 46.79
C LYS A 7 -38.68 6.22 45.26
N GLY A 8 -37.46 6.37 44.77
CA GLY A 8 -37.08 6.16 43.36
C GLY A 8 -35.80 5.32 43.35
N GLY A 9 -35.85 4.17 42.69
CA GLY A 9 -34.97 3.04 42.92
C GLY A 9 -33.48 3.28 42.68
N ALA A 10 -32.66 2.68 43.55
CA ALA A 10 -31.31 2.31 43.23
C ALA A 10 -31.34 1.35 42.03
N ALA A 11 -30.79 1.79 40.89
CA ALA A 11 -30.42 0.90 39.81
C ALA A 11 -29.12 0.19 40.21
N GLY A 12 -29.24 -0.80 41.09
CA GLY A 12 -28.28 -1.88 41.20
C GLY A 12 -28.61 -2.96 40.17
N GLY A 13 -27.60 -3.46 39.46
CA GLY A 13 -27.67 -4.76 38.80
C GLY A 13 -27.68 -4.72 37.27
N GLY A 14 -26.49 -4.66 36.70
CA GLY A 14 -26.22 -4.96 35.30
C GLY A 14 -24.72 -5.05 35.02
N GLY A 15 -23.95 -5.65 35.95
CA GLY A 15 -22.55 -5.98 35.72
C GLY A 15 -22.44 -7.09 34.67
N GLY A 16 -22.50 -6.73 33.40
CA GLY A 16 -22.02 -7.59 32.32
C GLY A 16 -20.50 -7.58 32.39
N GLY A 17 -19.91 -8.62 32.97
CA GLY A 17 -18.45 -8.77 33.02
C GLY A 17 -17.87 -8.73 31.61
N GLY A 18 -17.24 -7.62 31.25
CA GLY A 18 -16.47 -7.54 30.02
C GLY A 18 -15.32 -8.55 30.05
N GLY A 19 -15.08 -9.21 28.93
CA GLY A 19 -13.94 -10.12 28.78
C GLY A 19 -12.61 -9.41 29.08
N LYS A 20 -11.60 -10.17 29.48
CA LYS A 20 -10.27 -9.63 29.84
C LYS A 20 -9.29 -9.55 28.67
N LEU A 21 -9.61 -10.17 27.52
CA LEU A 21 -8.71 -10.28 26.37
C LEU A 21 -9.01 -9.19 25.34
N LEU A 22 -10.30 -9.01 25.00
CA LEU A 22 -10.75 -8.14 23.93
C LEU A 22 -11.54 -6.93 24.47
N LEU A 23 -11.44 -5.82 23.74
CA LEU A 23 -12.32 -4.67 23.88
C LEU A 23 -13.67 -5.02 23.25
N SER A 24 -14.72 -4.89 24.04
CA SER A 24 -16.10 -5.13 23.62
C SER A 24 -17.00 -3.97 24.03
N THR A 25 -17.78 -3.46 23.10
CA THR A 25 -18.84 -2.47 23.35
C THR A 25 -20.18 -3.17 23.61
N LEU A 26 -21.21 -2.42 24.01
CA LEU A 26 -22.58 -2.96 24.15
C LEU A 26 -23.18 -3.47 22.84
N LEU A 27 -22.62 -3.08 21.68
CA LEU A 27 -23.07 -3.51 20.35
C LEU A 27 -22.33 -4.76 19.86
N ASP A 28 -21.16 -5.05 20.42
CA ASP A 28 -20.35 -6.19 20.00
C ASP A 28 -20.98 -7.50 20.49
N ALA A 29 -21.08 -8.48 19.59
CA ALA A 29 -21.39 -9.85 19.97
C ALA A 29 -20.24 -10.44 20.79
N LYS A 30 -20.56 -11.38 21.69
CA LYS A 30 -19.55 -12.13 22.44
C LYS A 30 -18.63 -12.88 21.47
N ASP A 31 -17.33 -12.75 21.66
CA ASP A 31 -16.34 -13.37 20.78
C ASP A 31 -16.10 -14.84 21.16
N GLU A 32 -16.27 -15.75 20.19
CA GLU A 32 -16.13 -17.20 20.41
C GLU A 32 -14.70 -17.60 20.83
N LEU A 33 -13.69 -16.90 20.31
CA LEU A 33 -12.29 -17.18 20.64
C LEU A 33 -12.01 -16.80 22.09
N GLU A 34 -12.44 -15.60 22.51
CA GLU A 34 -12.29 -15.15 23.90
C GLU A 34 -13.02 -16.09 24.86
N GLU A 35 -14.26 -16.48 24.56
CA GLU A 35 -15.04 -17.41 25.40
C GLU A 35 -14.36 -18.77 25.54
N ARG A 36 -13.78 -19.30 24.45
CA ARG A 36 -13.01 -20.55 24.50
C ARG A 36 -11.77 -20.41 25.37
N LEU A 37 -11.04 -19.31 25.26
CA LEU A 37 -9.83 -19.06 26.04
C LEU A 37 -10.14 -18.84 27.53
N GLU A 38 -11.22 -18.15 27.87
CA GLU A 38 -11.70 -18.00 29.25
C GLU A 38 -12.07 -19.34 29.88
N ARG A 39 -12.69 -20.26 29.12
CA ARG A 39 -12.94 -21.62 29.60
C ARG A 39 -11.64 -22.37 29.91
N CYS A 40 -10.62 -22.22 29.07
CA CYS A 40 -9.30 -22.81 29.31
C CYS A 40 -8.65 -22.25 30.59
N VAL A 41 -8.77 -20.94 30.84
CA VAL A 41 -8.34 -20.32 32.11
C VAL A 41 -9.10 -20.90 33.30
N GLY A 42 -10.41 -21.11 33.18
CA GLY A 42 -11.23 -21.74 34.22
C GLY A 42 -10.72 -23.14 34.59
N ILE A 43 -10.37 -23.95 33.59
CA ILE A 43 -9.79 -25.29 33.78
C ILE A 43 -8.44 -25.20 34.52
N VAL A 44 -7.51 -24.38 34.03
CA VAL A 44 -6.18 -24.22 34.66
C VAL A 44 -6.32 -23.75 36.10
N THR A 45 -7.12 -22.71 36.35
CA THR A 45 -7.33 -22.16 37.68
C THR A 45 -7.94 -23.19 38.63
N SER A 46 -8.90 -24.00 38.16
CA SER A 46 -9.52 -25.06 38.99
C SER A 46 -8.52 -26.14 39.43
N LEU A 47 -7.49 -26.41 38.62
CA LEU A 47 -6.48 -27.42 38.90
C LEU A 47 -5.36 -26.89 39.81
N THR A 48 -5.12 -25.58 39.83
CA THR A 48 -3.97 -24.99 40.54
C THR A 48 -4.35 -24.21 41.80
N ASN A 49 -5.63 -23.86 41.98
CA ASN A 49 -6.05 -23.02 43.09
C ASN A 49 -5.81 -23.70 44.46
N GLY A 50 -5.18 -22.97 45.38
CA GLY A 50 -4.88 -23.44 46.73
C GLY A 50 -3.75 -24.48 46.82
N LEU A 51 -3.09 -24.81 45.72
CA LEU A 51 -1.96 -25.74 45.68
C LEU A 51 -0.61 -25.02 45.77
N SER A 52 0.41 -25.71 46.27
CA SER A 52 1.80 -25.26 46.13
C SER A 52 2.24 -25.31 44.65
N GLU A 53 3.35 -24.65 44.30
CA GLU A 53 3.83 -24.64 42.91
C GLU A 53 4.15 -26.03 42.36
N ARG A 54 4.65 -26.92 43.23
CA ARG A 54 4.95 -28.31 42.85
C ARG A 54 3.67 -29.11 42.62
N GLU A 55 2.72 -29.04 43.54
CA GLU A 55 1.44 -29.74 43.43
C GLU A 55 0.63 -29.25 42.23
N ALA A 56 0.66 -27.94 41.95
CA ALA A 56 0.06 -27.36 40.76
C ALA A 56 0.69 -27.94 39.48
N ASN A 57 2.02 -27.97 39.39
CA ASN A 57 2.72 -28.54 38.24
C ASN A 57 2.45 -30.04 38.06
N ASP A 58 2.39 -30.80 39.16
CA ASP A 58 2.05 -32.24 39.13
C ASP A 58 0.60 -32.44 38.64
N ALA A 59 -0.34 -31.61 39.10
CA ALA A 59 -1.75 -31.66 38.67
C ALA A 59 -1.91 -31.30 37.18
N LEU A 60 -1.22 -30.27 36.70
CA LEU A 60 -1.21 -29.90 35.28
C LEU A 60 -0.62 -31.04 34.43
N ASN A 61 0.52 -31.61 34.83
CA ASN A 61 1.15 -32.73 34.13
C ASN A 61 0.26 -33.99 34.09
N ALA A 62 -0.44 -34.29 35.19
CA ALA A 62 -1.39 -35.39 35.23
C ALA A 62 -2.60 -35.15 34.30
N HIS A 63 -3.03 -33.90 34.16
CA HIS A 63 -4.15 -33.54 33.28
C HIS A 63 -3.78 -33.65 31.79
N ILE A 64 -2.63 -33.11 31.37
CA ILE A 64 -2.17 -33.18 29.97
C ILE A 64 -1.89 -34.63 29.51
N CYS A 65 -1.60 -35.55 30.44
CA CYS A 65 -1.43 -36.97 30.13
C CYS A 65 -2.70 -37.66 29.60
N LYS A 66 -3.87 -37.04 29.77
CA LYS A 66 -5.16 -37.62 29.37
C LYS A 66 -5.38 -37.58 27.85
N GLY A 67 -4.69 -36.69 27.13
CA GLY A 67 -4.78 -36.59 25.68
C GLY A 67 -4.45 -35.21 25.13
N THR A 68 -4.38 -35.12 23.81
CA THR A 68 -4.11 -33.87 23.08
C THR A 68 -5.11 -32.75 23.39
N PRO A 69 -6.44 -33.00 23.51
CA PRO A 69 -7.39 -31.93 23.86
C PRO A 69 -7.10 -31.30 25.21
N GLN A 70 -6.74 -32.11 26.22
CA GLN A 70 -6.39 -31.63 27.55
C GLN A 70 -5.06 -30.87 27.54
N HIS A 71 -4.08 -31.33 26.75
CA HIS A 71 -2.84 -30.59 26.54
C HIS A 71 -3.09 -29.20 25.94
N GLU A 72 -3.97 -29.10 24.93
CA GLU A 72 -4.37 -27.81 24.33
C GLU A 72 -5.07 -26.91 25.36
N GLU A 73 -6.06 -27.41 26.11
CA GLU A 73 -6.77 -26.63 27.13
C GLU A 73 -5.82 -26.02 28.17
N ILE A 74 -4.85 -26.81 28.66
CA ILE A 74 -3.87 -26.32 29.63
C ILE A 74 -2.94 -25.27 29.01
N CYS A 75 -2.39 -25.54 27.81
CA CYS A 75 -1.49 -24.60 27.15
C CYS A 75 -2.18 -23.27 26.82
N LEU A 76 -3.42 -23.31 26.33
CA LEU A 76 -4.20 -22.12 26.00
C LEU A 76 -4.68 -21.38 27.25
N GLY A 77 -4.98 -22.09 28.34
CA GLY A 77 -5.31 -21.46 29.63
C GLY A 77 -4.12 -20.71 30.21
N LEU A 78 -2.93 -21.31 30.18
CA LEU A 78 -1.68 -20.66 30.60
C LEU A 78 -1.32 -19.48 29.68
N LEU A 79 -1.45 -19.62 28.35
CA LEU A 79 -1.29 -18.51 27.40
C LEU A 79 -2.21 -17.34 27.77
N THR A 80 -3.48 -17.61 28.04
CA THR A 80 -4.46 -16.55 28.32
C THR A 80 -4.15 -15.87 29.66
N LEU A 81 -3.71 -16.61 30.68
CA LEU A 81 -3.21 -16.03 31.93
C LEU A 81 -1.96 -15.16 31.70
N VAL A 82 -1.03 -15.59 30.84
CA VAL A 82 0.11 -14.75 30.44
C VAL A 82 -0.35 -13.43 29.82
N LEU A 83 -1.39 -13.44 28.99
CA LEU A 83 -1.88 -12.23 28.31
C LEU A 83 -2.69 -11.30 29.23
N THR A 84 -3.42 -11.86 30.19
CA THR A 84 -4.41 -11.12 30.98
C THR A 84 -3.94 -10.77 32.40
N GLU A 85 -2.97 -11.50 32.97
CA GLU A 85 -2.52 -11.34 34.35
C GLU A 85 -0.98 -11.11 34.40
N PRO A 86 -0.50 -9.87 34.18
CA PRO A 86 0.95 -9.58 34.10
C PRO A 86 1.75 -10.01 35.33
N SER A 87 1.15 -9.95 36.53
CA SER A 87 1.79 -10.37 37.78
C SER A 87 2.08 -11.88 37.85
N GLN A 88 1.37 -12.69 37.08
CA GLN A 88 1.52 -14.14 37.03
C GLN A 88 2.24 -14.64 35.77
N ALA A 89 2.44 -13.76 34.77
CA ALA A 89 2.92 -14.13 33.45
C ALA A 89 4.24 -14.90 33.43
N GLN A 90 5.24 -14.48 34.23
CA GLN A 90 6.53 -15.19 34.31
C GLN A 90 6.37 -16.62 34.80
N LYS A 91 5.55 -16.81 35.84
CA LYS A 91 5.25 -18.14 36.39
C LYS A 91 4.50 -18.99 35.35
N CYS A 92 3.43 -18.45 34.77
CA CYS A 92 2.63 -19.17 33.78
C CYS A 92 3.43 -19.53 32.53
N TYR A 93 4.37 -18.68 32.08
CA TYR A 93 5.26 -18.98 30.97
C TYR A 93 6.25 -20.12 31.30
N ARG A 94 6.82 -20.11 32.51
CA ARG A 94 7.68 -21.21 33.00
C ARG A 94 6.89 -22.52 33.05
N ASP A 95 5.71 -22.49 33.64
CA ASP A 95 4.85 -23.67 33.72
C ASP A 95 4.46 -24.16 32.31
N LEU A 96 4.16 -23.24 31.38
CA LEU A 96 3.88 -23.54 29.97
C LEU A 96 5.05 -24.24 29.28
N ALA A 97 6.29 -23.78 29.51
CA ALA A 97 7.50 -24.39 28.98
C ALA A 97 7.75 -25.81 29.53
N LEU A 98 7.34 -26.08 30.78
CA LEU A 98 7.47 -27.40 31.40
C LEU A 98 6.40 -28.40 30.92
N VAL A 99 5.18 -27.93 30.66
CA VAL A 99 4.04 -28.80 30.31
C VAL A 99 3.83 -28.98 28.81
N SER A 100 4.42 -28.14 27.96
CA SER A 100 4.28 -28.25 26.51
C SER A 100 4.92 -29.53 25.98
N ARG A 101 4.16 -30.29 25.16
CA ARG A 101 4.58 -31.55 24.53
C ARG A 101 4.81 -31.44 23.03
N ASP A 102 4.53 -30.26 22.47
CA ASP A 102 4.48 -29.96 21.04
C ASP A 102 5.45 -28.83 20.65
N GLY A 103 6.41 -28.50 21.53
CA GLY A 103 7.33 -27.38 21.30
C GLY A 103 6.61 -26.03 21.22
N MET A 104 5.53 -25.86 21.99
CA MET A 104 4.63 -24.70 22.00
C MET A 104 3.89 -24.44 20.68
N ASN A 105 3.77 -25.41 19.78
CA ASN A 105 3.13 -25.22 18.48
C ASN A 105 1.69 -24.68 18.59
N VAL A 106 0.87 -25.26 19.47
CA VAL A 106 -0.52 -24.82 19.69
C VAL A 106 -0.62 -23.37 20.18
N VAL A 107 0.37 -22.95 20.98
CA VAL A 107 0.48 -21.58 21.51
C VAL A 107 0.82 -20.62 20.36
N LEU A 108 1.81 -20.95 19.53
CA LEU A 108 2.18 -20.13 18.37
C LEU A 108 1.04 -20.01 17.35
N GLN A 109 0.31 -21.10 17.09
CA GLN A 109 -0.88 -21.07 16.24
C GLN A 109 -1.94 -20.11 16.79
N LYS A 110 -2.19 -20.16 18.12
CA LYS A 110 -3.16 -19.27 18.75
C LYS A 110 -2.71 -17.81 18.74
N ILE A 111 -1.43 -17.54 18.97
CA ILE A 111 -0.86 -16.18 18.87
C ILE A 111 -1.07 -15.64 17.46
N ASN A 112 -0.73 -16.41 16.42
CA ASN A 112 -0.95 -16.00 15.03
C ASN A 112 -2.43 -15.75 14.73
N GLN A 113 -3.34 -16.59 15.25
CA GLN A 113 -4.77 -16.36 15.11
C GLN A 113 -5.22 -15.04 15.77
N ILE A 114 -4.79 -14.78 17.00
CA ILE A 114 -5.11 -13.53 17.72
C ILE A 114 -4.58 -12.31 16.94
N LEU A 115 -3.34 -12.37 16.45
CA LEU A 115 -2.75 -11.30 15.66
C LEU A 115 -3.53 -11.06 14.35
N MET A 116 -3.88 -12.13 13.63
CA MET A 116 -4.53 -12.00 12.32
C MET A 116 -6.01 -11.60 12.41
N GLU A 117 -6.73 -12.02 13.44
CA GLU A 117 -8.19 -11.84 13.52
C GLU A 117 -8.62 -10.79 14.54
N LYS A 118 -7.86 -10.61 15.63
CA LYS A 118 -8.34 -9.89 16.83
C LYS A 118 -7.46 -8.72 17.26
N TYR A 119 -6.31 -8.49 16.63
CA TYR A 119 -5.33 -7.48 17.09
C TYR A 119 -5.93 -6.09 17.31
N LEU A 120 -6.79 -5.62 16.40
CA LEU A 120 -7.45 -4.32 16.51
C LEU A 120 -8.36 -4.21 17.75
N LYS A 121 -8.94 -5.32 18.21
CA LYS A 121 -9.78 -5.38 19.40
C LYS A 121 -9.02 -5.80 20.66
N LEU A 122 -7.75 -6.18 20.57
CA LEU A 122 -6.98 -6.64 21.73
C LEU A 122 -6.80 -5.50 22.75
N GLN A 123 -7.03 -5.78 24.04
CA GLN A 123 -6.80 -4.82 25.12
C GLN A 123 -5.32 -4.41 25.24
N ASP A 124 -5.05 -3.22 25.75
CA ASP A 124 -3.69 -2.66 25.81
C ASP A 124 -2.74 -3.48 26.71
N THR A 125 -3.24 -4.00 27.83
CA THR A 125 -2.51 -4.97 28.68
C THR A 125 -2.13 -6.21 27.88
N CYS A 126 -3.08 -6.77 27.13
CA CYS A 126 -2.86 -7.97 26.33
C CYS A 126 -1.88 -7.74 25.17
N ARG A 127 -1.91 -6.57 24.52
CA ARG A 127 -0.91 -6.19 23.51
C ARG A 127 0.49 -6.16 24.11
N THR A 128 0.65 -5.53 25.26
CA THR A 128 1.92 -5.44 25.99
C THR A 128 2.44 -6.83 26.36
N GLN A 129 1.57 -7.67 26.92
CA GLN A 129 1.92 -9.04 27.29
C GLN A 129 2.22 -9.94 26.09
N LEU A 130 1.57 -9.73 24.94
CA LEU A 130 1.84 -10.49 23.73
C LEU A 130 3.23 -10.17 23.15
N VAL A 131 3.65 -8.90 23.20
CA VAL A 131 5.01 -8.46 22.84
C VAL A 131 6.04 -9.02 23.83
N TRP A 132 5.75 -8.98 25.13
CA TRP A 132 6.60 -9.61 26.14
C TRP A 132 6.76 -11.12 25.88
N LEU A 133 5.65 -11.81 25.60
CA LEU A 133 5.67 -13.25 25.30
C LEU A 133 6.46 -13.54 24.03
N LEU A 134 6.33 -12.75 22.96
CA LEU A 134 7.16 -12.89 21.77
C LEU A 134 8.64 -12.83 22.12
N ARG A 135 9.05 -11.87 22.95
CA ARG A 135 10.45 -11.72 23.38
C ARG A 135 10.95 -12.97 24.10
N GLU A 136 10.15 -13.56 24.98
CA GLU A 136 10.51 -14.79 25.70
C GLU A 136 10.56 -16.03 24.78
N LEU A 137 9.65 -16.14 23.81
CA LEU A 137 9.65 -17.20 22.80
C LEU A 137 10.92 -17.14 21.92
N VAL A 138 11.34 -15.95 21.51
CA VAL A 138 12.57 -15.73 20.74
C VAL A 138 13.81 -16.08 21.57
N LYS A 139 13.90 -15.57 22.81
CA LYS A 139 15.01 -15.90 23.73
C LYS A 139 15.15 -17.40 23.98
N SER A 140 14.02 -18.09 24.09
CA SER A 140 13.98 -19.54 24.32
C SER A 140 14.22 -20.36 23.03
N GLY A 141 14.40 -19.71 21.88
CA GLY A 141 14.67 -20.37 20.61
C GLY A 141 13.52 -21.27 20.13
N VAL A 142 12.27 -20.91 20.46
CA VAL A 142 11.10 -21.72 20.09
C VAL A 142 10.96 -21.78 18.56
N LEU A 143 10.84 -23.00 18.03
CA LEU A 143 10.68 -23.23 16.59
C LEU A 143 9.39 -22.58 16.07
N GLY A 144 9.50 -21.76 15.02
CA GLY A 144 8.37 -21.01 14.44
C GLY A 144 8.11 -19.63 15.05
N ALA A 145 8.92 -19.19 16.03
CA ALA A 145 8.84 -17.83 16.57
C ALA A 145 9.16 -16.74 15.52
N ASP A 146 9.96 -17.06 14.50
CA ASP A 146 10.20 -16.22 13.33
C ASP A 146 8.93 -15.95 12.52
N GLY A 147 8.08 -16.97 12.37
CA GLY A 147 6.72 -16.83 11.84
C GLY A 147 5.89 -15.82 12.60
N VAL A 148 5.92 -15.87 13.93
CA VAL A 148 5.18 -14.94 14.80
C VAL A 148 5.73 -13.51 14.68
N CYS A 149 7.06 -13.32 14.59
CA CYS A 149 7.66 -12.02 14.32
C CYS A 149 7.13 -11.41 13.00
N MET A 150 7.06 -12.21 11.93
CA MET A 150 6.52 -11.75 10.64
C MET A 150 5.03 -11.38 10.74
N THR A 151 4.23 -12.15 11.47
CA THR A 151 2.81 -11.84 11.70
C THR A 151 2.62 -10.56 12.51
N PHE A 152 3.48 -10.32 13.51
CA PHE A 152 3.50 -9.07 14.26
C PHE A 152 3.87 -7.87 13.39
N MET A 153 4.90 -7.99 12.56
CA MET A 153 5.29 -6.93 11.62
C MET A 153 4.17 -6.58 10.62
N LYS A 154 3.31 -7.55 10.26
CA LYS A 154 2.12 -7.32 9.42
C LYS A 154 1.02 -6.52 10.14
N GLN A 155 1.02 -6.45 11.47
CA GLN A 155 0.09 -5.60 12.22
C GLN A 155 0.53 -4.14 12.28
N ILE A 156 1.80 -3.84 12.01
CA ILE A 156 2.29 -2.46 11.93
C ILE A 156 1.77 -1.85 10.62
N ALA A 157 0.82 -0.93 10.74
CA ALA A 157 0.20 -0.28 9.59
C ALA A 157 1.15 0.77 8.99
N GLY A 158 1.32 0.76 7.68
CA GLY A 158 1.99 1.85 6.96
C GLY A 158 1.08 3.08 6.87
N GLY A 159 1.65 4.28 6.94
CA GLY A 159 0.91 5.55 6.92
C GLY A 159 0.10 5.83 8.19
N ASP A 160 0.44 5.19 9.30
CA ASP A 160 -0.21 5.38 10.61
C ASP A 160 0.84 5.75 11.67
N VAL A 161 0.81 7.01 12.12
CA VAL A 161 1.71 7.54 13.17
C VAL A 161 0.98 7.70 14.51
N THR A 162 -0.06 6.90 14.76
CA THR A 162 -0.70 6.86 16.08
C THR A 162 0.24 6.23 17.12
N ALA A 163 0.10 6.65 18.38
CA ALA A 163 0.95 6.18 19.48
C ALA A 163 0.97 4.64 19.61
N LYS A 164 -0.15 3.96 19.36
CA LYS A 164 -0.22 2.48 19.43
C LYS A 164 0.55 1.81 18.30
N ASN A 165 0.53 2.37 17.08
CA ASN A 165 1.25 1.81 15.94
C ASN A 165 2.77 2.05 16.07
N ILE A 166 3.16 3.26 16.49
CA ILE A 166 4.57 3.61 16.79
C ILE A 166 5.13 2.70 17.88
N TRP A 167 4.39 2.52 18.97
CA TRP A 167 4.79 1.64 20.07
C TRP A 167 5.05 0.21 19.59
N LEU A 168 4.19 -0.32 18.71
CA LEU A 168 4.38 -1.66 18.15
C LEU A 168 5.63 -1.72 17.25
N ALA A 169 5.80 -0.74 16.36
CA ALA A 169 6.93 -0.66 15.45
C ALA A 169 8.26 -0.69 16.21
N GLU A 170 8.37 0.12 17.27
CA GLU A 170 9.54 0.20 18.13
C GLU A 170 9.79 -1.09 18.90
N ASN A 171 8.77 -1.66 19.56
CA ASN A 171 8.96 -2.84 20.39
C ASN A 171 9.33 -4.09 19.59
N VAL A 172 8.77 -4.26 18.38
CA VAL A 172 9.16 -5.36 17.49
C VAL A 172 10.60 -5.14 16.99
N LEU A 173 10.99 -3.89 16.71
CA LEU A 173 12.34 -3.55 16.27
C LEU A 173 13.36 -3.86 17.36
N GLU A 174 13.05 -3.54 18.61
CA GLU A 174 13.91 -3.82 19.76
C GLU A 174 14.12 -5.33 19.95
N ILE A 175 13.07 -6.15 19.81
CA ILE A 175 13.21 -7.62 19.87
C ILE A 175 14.16 -8.11 18.76
N LEU A 176 13.97 -7.64 17.52
CA LEU A 176 14.80 -8.05 16.37
C LEU A 176 16.25 -7.58 16.51
N THR A 177 16.46 -6.39 17.09
CA THR A 177 17.78 -5.79 17.28
C THR A 177 18.55 -6.47 18.42
N GLU A 178 17.89 -6.73 19.56
CA GLU A 178 18.50 -7.45 20.68
C GLU A 178 18.80 -8.91 20.35
N GLN A 179 17.92 -9.57 19.58
CA GLN A 179 18.04 -10.98 19.22
C GLN A 179 18.67 -11.16 17.82
N ARG A 180 19.60 -10.27 17.45
CA ARG A 180 20.22 -10.22 16.11
C ARG A 180 20.81 -11.54 15.67
N GLU A 181 21.57 -12.22 16.53
CA GLU A 181 22.18 -13.53 16.19
C GLU A 181 21.14 -14.59 15.84
N TRP A 182 19.97 -14.55 16.48
CA TRP A 182 18.86 -15.43 16.17
C TRP A 182 18.20 -15.03 14.84
N VAL A 183 17.99 -13.72 14.58
CA VAL A 183 17.45 -13.22 13.31
C VAL A 183 18.32 -13.67 12.12
N LEU A 184 19.65 -13.64 12.28
CA LEU A 184 20.60 -14.04 11.24
C LEU A 184 20.53 -15.52 10.82
N LYS A 185 19.78 -16.36 11.55
CA LYS A 185 19.55 -17.77 11.21
C LYS A 185 18.43 -17.97 10.19
N SER A 186 17.59 -16.96 9.94
CA SER A 186 16.43 -17.05 9.05
C SER A 186 16.49 -15.99 7.95
N SER A 187 16.93 -16.39 6.75
CA SER A 187 17.03 -15.49 5.58
C SER A 187 15.72 -14.80 5.24
N ILE A 188 14.59 -15.52 5.35
CA ILE A 188 13.27 -14.95 5.08
C ILE A 188 12.87 -13.91 6.13
N LEU A 189 13.22 -14.11 7.41
CA LEU A 189 12.95 -13.13 8.45
C LEU A 189 13.77 -11.86 8.23
N ILE A 190 15.05 -11.98 7.83
CA ILE A 190 15.90 -10.84 7.45
C ILE A 190 15.22 -10.03 6.34
N ALA A 191 14.86 -10.69 5.24
CA ALA A 191 14.22 -10.03 4.10
C ALA A 191 12.90 -9.35 4.49
N MET A 192 12.05 -10.04 5.26
CA MET A 192 10.76 -9.50 5.71
C MET A 192 10.91 -8.32 6.68
N ALA A 193 11.90 -8.38 7.58
CA ALA A 193 12.20 -7.28 8.49
C ALA A 193 12.73 -6.05 7.74
N VAL A 194 13.68 -6.24 6.81
CA VAL A 194 14.20 -5.16 5.96
C VAL A 194 13.09 -4.56 5.11
N TYR A 195 12.25 -5.37 4.46
CA TYR A 195 11.12 -4.88 3.67
C TYR A 195 10.12 -4.07 4.52
N THR A 196 9.85 -4.55 5.74
CA THR A 196 8.97 -3.89 6.71
C THR A 196 9.52 -2.53 7.11
N TYR A 197 10.74 -2.49 7.64
CA TYR A 197 11.30 -1.28 8.24
C TYR A 197 11.78 -0.26 7.20
N LEU A 198 12.29 -0.67 6.03
CA LEU A 198 12.53 0.27 4.93
C LEU A 198 11.27 1.03 4.52
N ARG A 199 10.12 0.35 4.56
CA ARG A 199 8.83 0.97 4.26
C ARG A 199 8.40 1.93 5.37
N LEU A 200 8.53 1.55 6.64
CA LEU A 200 8.08 2.35 7.78
C LEU A 200 8.91 3.63 8.01
N ILE A 201 10.21 3.61 7.68
CA ILE A 201 11.10 4.77 7.76
C ILE A 201 10.53 6.02 7.06
N VAL A 202 9.76 5.84 5.99
CA VAL A 202 9.12 6.93 5.24
C VAL A 202 8.10 7.70 6.09
N ASP A 203 7.45 7.03 7.04
CA ASP A 203 6.38 7.59 7.87
C ASP A 203 6.91 8.26 9.15
N HIS A 204 8.08 7.83 9.65
CA HIS A 204 8.61 8.27 10.95
C HIS A 204 9.44 9.56 10.88
N HIS A 205 8.77 10.70 10.68
CA HIS A 205 9.38 12.03 10.67
C HIS A 205 8.51 13.08 11.37
N GLY A 206 8.94 14.35 11.37
CA GLY A 206 8.16 15.48 11.88
C GLY A 206 8.22 15.73 13.39
N THR A 207 8.56 14.73 14.22
CA THR A 207 8.71 14.89 15.68
C THR A 207 10.00 14.24 16.20
N ALA A 208 10.53 14.73 17.33
CA ALA A 208 11.76 14.18 17.92
C ALA A 208 11.65 12.67 18.30
N PRO A 209 10.54 12.19 18.89
CA PRO A 209 10.38 10.75 19.14
C PRO A 209 10.39 9.92 17.86
N LEU A 210 9.74 10.40 16.78
CA LEU A 210 9.74 9.72 15.49
C LEU A 210 11.11 9.73 14.83
N GLN A 211 11.88 10.81 14.96
CA GLN A 211 13.26 10.86 14.47
C GLN A 211 14.15 9.84 15.20
N ALA A 212 13.99 9.68 16.51
CA ALA A 212 14.73 8.69 17.28
C ALA A 212 14.38 7.25 16.84
N LEU A 213 13.09 6.94 16.67
CA LEU A 213 12.66 5.65 16.13
C LEU A 213 13.21 5.42 14.71
N ARG A 214 13.07 6.41 13.83
CA ARG A 214 13.58 6.33 12.45
C ARG A 214 15.07 6.03 12.41
N GLN A 215 15.88 6.63 13.29
CA GLN A 215 17.30 6.33 13.33
C GLN A 215 17.56 4.86 13.71
N LYS A 216 16.85 4.32 14.73
CA LYS A 216 16.93 2.89 15.07
C LYS A 216 16.60 1.99 13.87
N GLU A 217 15.56 2.34 13.11
CA GLU A 217 15.14 1.59 11.92
C GLU A 217 16.15 1.67 10.78
N VAL A 218 16.73 2.86 10.55
CA VAL A 218 17.80 3.10 9.56
C VAL A 218 19.01 2.24 9.90
N ASP A 219 19.50 2.32 11.13
CA ASP A 219 20.68 1.58 11.60
C ASP A 219 20.46 0.06 11.45
N PHE A 220 19.29 -0.42 11.85
CA PHE A 220 18.89 -1.83 11.71
C PHE A 220 18.90 -2.29 10.25
N CYS A 221 18.22 -1.56 9.36
CA CYS A 221 18.14 -1.89 7.94
C CYS A 221 19.51 -1.86 7.27
N ILE A 222 20.31 -0.82 7.52
CA ILE A 222 21.64 -0.64 6.92
C ILE A 222 22.57 -1.78 7.37
N SER A 223 22.54 -2.15 8.65
CA SER A 223 23.32 -3.28 9.17
C SER A 223 23.00 -4.58 8.42
N LEU A 224 21.71 -4.91 8.24
CA LEU A 224 21.31 -6.14 7.55
C LEU A 224 21.58 -6.09 6.04
N LEU A 225 21.35 -4.95 5.39
CA LEU A 225 21.63 -4.77 3.96
C LEU A 225 23.13 -4.89 3.66
N ARG A 226 24.01 -4.43 4.56
CA ARG A 226 25.46 -4.53 4.36
C ARG A 226 26.03 -5.90 4.67
N GLU A 227 25.55 -6.57 5.72
CA GLU A 227 26.09 -7.88 6.13
C GLU A 227 25.45 -9.05 5.35
N ARG A 228 24.16 -8.94 5.05
CA ARG A 228 23.32 -10.02 4.49
C ARG A 228 22.59 -9.56 3.23
N PHE A 229 23.30 -8.90 2.31
CA PHE A 229 22.71 -8.34 1.10
C PHE A 229 22.00 -9.40 0.24
N MET A 230 22.55 -10.61 0.12
CA MET A 230 21.91 -11.68 -0.67
C MET A 230 20.63 -12.22 -0.03
N ASP A 231 20.54 -12.22 1.31
CA ASP A 231 19.29 -12.54 2.00
C ASP A 231 18.24 -11.46 1.71
N CYS A 232 18.64 -10.18 1.59
CA CYS A 232 17.73 -9.09 1.20
C CYS A 232 17.39 -9.12 -0.30
N PHE A 233 18.32 -9.58 -1.15
CA PHE A 233 18.16 -9.62 -2.61
C PHE A 233 16.92 -10.42 -3.03
N MET A 234 16.52 -11.44 -2.27
CA MET A 234 15.33 -12.26 -2.56
C MET A 234 14.01 -11.46 -2.57
N ILE A 235 14.01 -10.23 -2.04
CA ILE A 235 12.90 -9.30 -2.17
C ILE A 235 12.65 -8.98 -3.65
N GLY A 236 13.68 -8.84 -4.47
CA GLY A 236 13.57 -8.47 -5.88
C GLY A 236 13.38 -6.96 -6.10
N ARG A 237 12.75 -6.60 -7.22
CA ARG A 237 12.67 -5.22 -7.72
C ARG A 237 12.05 -4.23 -6.74
N ASP A 238 11.08 -4.62 -5.92
CA ASP A 238 10.48 -3.70 -4.94
C ASP A 238 11.46 -3.30 -3.84
N LEU A 239 12.58 -4.02 -3.62
CA LEU A 239 13.66 -3.53 -2.75
C LEU A 239 14.21 -2.20 -3.27
N VAL A 240 14.40 -2.08 -4.58
CA VAL A 240 14.84 -0.85 -5.24
C VAL A 240 13.84 0.26 -4.98
N ARG A 241 12.53 -0.04 -5.08
CA ARG A 241 11.43 0.91 -4.80
C ARG A 241 11.47 1.44 -3.38
N LEU A 242 11.73 0.57 -2.41
CA LEU A 242 11.83 1.00 -1.01
C LEU A 242 13.09 1.83 -0.77
N LEU A 243 14.24 1.41 -1.31
CA LEU A 243 15.51 2.12 -1.17
C LEU A 243 15.49 3.52 -1.81
N GLN A 244 14.80 3.72 -2.93
CA GLN A 244 14.70 5.04 -3.55
C GLN A 244 13.88 6.01 -2.69
N ASN A 245 12.87 5.52 -1.98
CA ASN A 245 12.00 6.34 -1.14
C ASN A 245 12.74 6.90 0.08
N VAL A 246 13.83 6.25 0.50
CA VAL A 246 14.66 6.64 1.65
C VAL A 246 16.05 7.15 1.22
N ALA A 247 16.30 7.32 -0.09
CA ALA A 247 17.62 7.60 -0.64
C ALA A 247 18.28 8.90 -0.12
N ARG A 248 17.49 9.87 0.35
CA ARG A 248 17.97 11.16 0.86
C ARG A 248 18.46 11.09 2.32
N ILE A 249 18.35 9.94 2.97
CA ILE A 249 18.92 9.70 4.30
C ILE A 249 20.42 9.41 4.13
N PRO A 250 21.33 10.02 4.91
CA PRO A 250 22.77 9.93 4.69
C PRO A 250 23.31 8.49 4.57
N GLU A 251 22.84 7.58 5.42
CA GLU A 251 23.27 6.19 5.44
C GLU A 251 22.81 5.44 4.18
N PHE A 252 21.61 5.73 3.69
CA PHE A 252 21.08 5.17 2.45
C PHE A 252 21.72 5.81 1.21
N GLU A 253 22.09 7.09 1.26
CA GLU A 253 22.89 7.72 0.20
C GLU A 253 24.23 6.98 0.03
N GLN A 254 24.89 6.66 1.15
CA GLN A 254 26.12 5.88 1.11
C GLN A 254 25.89 4.44 0.62
N LEU A 255 24.79 3.80 1.03
CA LEU A 255 24.42 2.48 0.50
C LEU A 255 24.17 2.53 -1.02
N TRP A 256 23.50 3.57 -1.53
CA TRP A 256 23.27 3.77 -2.95
C TRP A 256 24.57 3.94 -3.73
N LYS A 257 25.54 4.69 -3.19
CA LYS A 257 26.89 4.78 -3.77
C LYS A 257 27.52 3.40 -3.91
N ASP A 258 27.39 2.54 -2.90
CA ASP A 258 27.90 1.17 -2.95
C ASP A 258 27.13 0.33 -3.98
N ILE A 259 25.80 0.37 -4.01
CA ILE A 259 24.95 -0.35 -4.98
C ILE A 259 25.32 -0.01 -6.43
N ILE A 260 25.56 1.27 -6.73
CA ILE A 260 25.79 1.75 -8.10
C ILE A 260 27.25 1.63 -8.52
N HIS A 261 28.19 1.99 -7.65
CA HIS A 261 29.60 2.10 -8.03
C HIS A 261 30.44 0.89 -7.60
N ASN A 262 30.12 0.25 -6.48
CA ASN A 262 30.89 -0.84 -5.88
C ASN A 262 30.01 -2.00 -5.37
N PRO A 263 29.11 -2.58 -6.19
CA PRO A 263 28.11 -3.55 -5.73
C PRO A 263 28.72 -4.80 -5.06
N GLN A 264 29.95 -5.14 -5.46
CA GLN A 264 30.71 -6.27 -4.95
C GLN A 264 31.13 -6.13 -3.47
N VAL A 265 31.10 -4.92 -2.91
CA VAL A 265 31.32 -4.69 -1.47
C VAL A 265 30.15 -5.21 -0.63
N LEU A 266 28.94 -5.23 -1.19
CA LEU A 266 27.75 -5.77 -0.54
C LEU A 266 27.68 -7.29 -0.66
N SER A 267 28.09 -7.83 -1.80
CA SER A 267 28.23 -9.27 -2.02
C SER A 267 29.01 -9.53 -3.31
N ALA A 268 29.91 -10.51 -3.29
CA ALA A 268 30.61 -10.97 -4.49
C ALA A 268 29.66 -11.46 -5.61
N GLN A 269 28.44 -11.87 -5.25
CA GLN A 269 27.42 -12.35 -6.19
C GLN A 269 26.57 -11.21 -6.78
N PHE A 270 26.65 -10.00 -6.25
CA PHE A 270 25.82 -8.88 -6.68
C PHE A 270 26.50 -8.08 -7.78
N THR A 271 25.99 -8.20 -9.00
CA THR A 271 26.60 -7.60 -10.20
C THR A 271 26.19 -6.15 -10.43
N GLY A 272 25.08 -5.71 -9.82
CA GLY A 272 24.58 -4.33 -9.88
C GLY A 272 23.05 -4.26 -9.86
N VAL A 273 22.52 -3.04 -9.80
CA VAL A 273 21.08 -2.77 -9.61
C VAL A 273 20.17 -3.41 -10.68
N LEU A 274 20.66 -3.61 -11.91
CA LEU A 274 19.91 -4.27 -12.98
C LEU A 274 19.45 -5.70 -12.57
N GLN A 275 20.31 -6.43 -11.86
CA GLN A 275 20.02 -7.78 -11.38
C GLN A 275 18.83 -7.80 -10.42
N LEU A 276 18.69 -6.78 -9.57
CA LEU A 276 17.53 -6.61 -8.69
C LEU A 276 16.27 -6.22 -9.47
N LEU A 277 16.39 -5.26 -10.39
CA LEU A 277 15.27 -4.73 -11.18
C LEU A 277 14.62 -5.80 -12.08
N GLN A 278 15.42 -6.74 -12.59
CA GLN A 278 14.95 -7.87 -13.38
C GLN A 278 14.36 -9.01 -12.53
N SER A 279 14.68 -9.07 -11.23
CA SER A 279 14.12 -10.07 -10.32
C SER A 279 12.73 -9.65 -9.82
N ARG A 280 11.69 -10.41 -10.13
CA ARG A 280 10.32 -10.11 -9.67
C ARG A 280 10.21 -10.19 -8.14
N THR A 281 9.38 -9.33 -7.57
CA THR A 281 9.07 -9.35 -6.14
C THR A 281 8.09 -10.48 -5.80
N SER A 282 8.40 -11.29 -4.79
CA SER A 282 7.45 -12.29 -4.29
C SER A 282 6.21 -11.62 -3.68
N ARG A 283 5.02 -12.21 -3.93
CA ARG A 283 3.74 -11.77 -3.35
C ARG A 283 3.78 -11.66 -1.82
N LYS A 284 4.60 -12.47 -1.15
CA LYS A 284 4.77 -12.45 0.31
C LYS A 284 5.17 -11.07 0.84
N PHE A 285 6.07 -10.37 0.15
CA PHE A 285 6.52 -9.04 0.54
C PHE A 285 5.44 -7.98 0.27
N LEU A 286 4.76 -8.05 -0.88
CA LEU A 286 3.66 -7.13 -1.21
C LEU A 286 2.51 -7.26 -0.21
N ALA A 287 2.12 -8.49 0.15
CA ALA A 287 1.05 -8.76 1.10
C ALA A 287 1.42 -8.39 2.55
N CYS A 288 2.70 -8.42 2.94
CA CYS A 288 3.07 -8.18 4.34
C CYS A 288 2.93 -6.73 4.78
N ARG A 289 2.76 -5.77 3.85
CA ARG A 289 2.58 -4.34 4.15
C ARG A 289 1.13 -3.90 4.22
N LEU A 290 0.19 -4.82 3.99
CA LEU A 290 -1.22 -4.61 4.29
C LEU A 290 -1.55 -5.35 5.58
N THR A 291 -2.24 -4.67 6.50
CA THR A 291 -2.78 -5.33 7.68
C THR A 291 -3.86 -6.34 7.29
N PRO A 292 -4.18 -7.34 8.13
CA PRO A 292 -5.20 -8.34 7.81
C PRO A 292 -6.58 -7.74 7.48
N ASP A 293 -6.97 -6.65 8.15
CA ASP A 293 -8.24 -5.97 7.87
C ASP A 293 -8.24 -5.25 6.52
N MET A 294 -7.15 -4.57 6.16
CA MET A 294 -7.00 -3.95 4.84
C MET A 294 -7.10 -4.99 3.71
N GLU A 295 -6.38 -6.10 3.87
CA GLU A 295 -6.39 -7.22 2.92
C GLU A 295 -7.80 -7.82 2.78
N SER A 296 -8.47 -8.10 3.89
CA SER A 296 -9.84 -8.64 3.89
C SER A 296 -10.83 -7.73 3.18
N LYS A 297 -10.77 -6.41 3.44
CA LYS A 297 -11.65 -5.41 2.81
C LYS A 297 -11.36 -5.24 1.32
N LEU A 298 -10.09 -5.20 0.91
CA LEU A 298 -9.73 -5.13 -0.51
C LEU A 298 -10.15 -6.38 -1.26
N LEU A 299 -9.88 -7.57 -0.71
CA LEU A 299 -10.29 -8.83 -1.32
C LEU A 299 -11.81 -8.91 -1.46
N PHE A 300 -12.56 -8.46 -0.44
CA PHE A 300 -14.02 -8.37 -0.52
C PHE A 300 -14.46 -7.42 -1.65
N MET A 301 -13.85 -6.23 -1.74
CA MET A 301 -14.13 -5.28 -2.82
C MET A 301 -13.88 -5.90 -4.21
N THR A 302 -12.79 -6.64 -4.40
CA THR A 302 -12.41 -7.22 -5.70
C THR A 302 -13.06 -8.57 -6.02
N SER A 303 -13.88 -9.13 -5.13
CA SER A 303 -14.50 -10.44 -5.34
C SER A 303 -16.01 -10.49 -5.10
N ARG A 304 -16.57 -9.53 -4.35
CA ARG A 304 -17.99 -9.54 -3.93
C ARG A 304 -18.74 -8.26 -4.27
N VAL A 305 -18.05 -7.12 -4.39
CA VAL A 305 -18.71 -5.84 -4.67
C VAL A 305 -18.92 -5.69 -6.17
N ARG A 306 -20.16 -5.42 -6.58
CA ARG A 306 -20.48 -5.14 -7.98
C ARG A 306 -20.01 -3.75 -8.40
N PHE A 307 -19.56 -3.63 -9.64
CA PHE A 307 -19.20 -2.36 -10.25
C PHE A 307 -20.42 -1.44 -10.35
N GLY A 308 -20.21 -0.16 -10.00
CA GLY A 308 -21.27 0.83 -9.76
C GLY A 308 -21.68 0.95 -8.29
N GLN A 309 -21.46 -0.09 -7.47
CA GLN A 309 -21.90 -0.13 -6.06
C GLN A 309 -20.76 0.07 -5.05
N GLN A 310 -19.58 0.48 -5.51
CA GLN A 310 -18.37 0.59 -4.68
C GLN A 310 -18.32 1.80 -3.76
N LYS A 311 -19.12 2.85 -4.00
CA LYS A 311 -18.97 4.16 -3.33
C LYS A 311 -18.88 4.07 -1.81
N ARG A 312 -19.81 3.37 -1.15
CA ARG A 312 -19.82 3.26 0.32
C ARG A 312 -18.60 2.51 0.85
N TYR A 313 -18.16 1.46 0.16
CA TYR A 313 -16.99 0.68 0.56
C TYR A 313 -15.70 1.51 0.43
N GLN A 314 -15.58 2.29 -0.64
CA GLN A 314 -14.51 3.27 -0.83
C GLN A 314 -14.53 4.34 0.26
N ASP A 315 -15.70 4.92 0.55
CA ASP A 315 -15.85 5.95 1.59
C ASP A 315 -15.46 5.40 2.98
N TRP A 316 -15.86 4.17 3.33
CA TRP A 316 -15.46 3.51 4.58
C TRP A 316 -13.96 3.24 4.65
N PHE A 317 -13.39 2.69 3.58
CA PHE A 317 -11.96 2.41 3.52
C PHE A 317 -11.15 3.70 3.59
N GLN A 318 -11.55 4.74 2.85
CA GLN A 318 -10.90 6.03 2.82
C GLN A 318 -10.92 6.69 4.20
N ARG A 319 -12.09 6.71 4.86
CA ARG A 319 -12.23 7.29 6.20
C ARG A 319 -11.30 6.63 7.20
N GLN A 320 -11.18 5.30 7.13
CA GLN A 320 -10.39 4.52 8.09
C GLN A 320 -8.88 4.57 7.81
N TYR A 321 -8.47 4.56 6.54
CA TYR A 321 -7.08 4.28 6.18
C TYR A 321 -6.38 5.34 5.35
N LEU A 322 -7.10 6.28 4.73
CA LEU A 322 -6.53 7.17 3.70
C LEU A 322 -6.89 8.65 3.94
N SER A 323 -7.38 9.00 5.13
CA SER A 323 -7.96 10.29 5.48
C SER A 323 -6.98 11.28 6.12
N THR A 324 -5.75 10.87 6.43
CA THR A 324 -4.73 11.72 7.06
C THR A 324 -3.60 12.07 6.08
N PRO A 325 -2.83 13.16 6.31
CA PRO A 325 -1.62 13.44 5.56
C PRO A 325 -0.59 12.30 5.61
N ASP A 326 -0.42 11.68 6.78
CA ASP A 326 0.54 10.58 6.99
C ASP A 326 0.14 9.32 6.20
N SER A 327 -1.16 9.11 6.00
CA SER A 327 -1.69 7.94 5.27
C SER A 327 -1.42 7.96 3.75
N GLN A 328 -0.84 9.04 3.21
CA GLN A 328 -0.55 9.14 1.79
C GLN A 328 0.41 8.05 1.30
N SER A 329 1.39 7.66 2.13
CA SER A 329 2.37 6.64 1.79
C SER A 329 1.74 5.25 1.56
N LEU A 330 0.65 4.92 2.26
CA LEU A 330 -0.05 3.64 2.18
C LEU A 330 -0.58 3.32 0.78
N ARG A 331 -0.93 4.34 -0.01
CA ARG A 331 -1.47 4.17 -1.38
C ARG A 331 -0.54 3.37 -2.28
N CYS A 332 0.77 3.53 -2.11
CA CYS A 332 1.75 2.78 -2.89
C CYS A 332 1.66 1.28 -2.58
N ASP A 333 1.54 0.91 -1.30
CA ASP A 333 1.45 -0.50 -0.91
C ASP A 333 0.15 -1.14 -1.40
N LEU A 334 -0.97 -0.41 -1.32
CA LEU A 334 -2.26 -0.86 -1.85
C LEU A 334 -2.20 -1.08 -3.38
N ILE A 335 -1.59 -0.15 -4.12
CA ILE A 335 -1.41 -0.27 -5.58
C ILE A 335 -0.56 -1.50 -5.92
N ARG A 336 0.60 -1.67 -5.25
CA ARG A 336 1.46 -2.84 -5.47
C ARG A 336 0.75 -4.14 -5.13
N TYR A 337 -0.04 -4.16 -4.05
CA TYR A 337 -0.84 -5.31 -3.67
C TYR A 337 -1.90 -5.67 -4.73
N ILE A 338 -2.66 -4.69 -5.22
CA ILE A 338 -3.70 -4.90 -6.24
C ILE A 338 -3.09 -5.43 -7.54
N CYS A 339 -1.95 -4.88 -7.97
CA CYS A 339 -1.27 -5.31 -9.19
C CYS A 339 -0.62 -6.70 -9.03
N GLY A 340 0.18 -6.91 -7.98
CA GLY A 340 1.04 -8.09 -7.85
C GLY A 340 0.42 -9.28 -7.11
N VAL A 341 -0.60 -9.05 -6.28
CA VAL A 341 -1.21 -10.10 -5.42
C VAL A 341 -2.62 -10.46 -5.86
N VAL A 342 -3.47 -9.47 -6.14
CA VAL A 342 -4.87 -9.71 -6.52
C VAL A 342 -4.96 -10.08 -8.00
N HIS A 343 -4.99 -11.37 -8.31
CA HIS A 343 -5.18 -11.91 -9.67
C HIS A 343 -6.52 -12.64 -9.72
N PRO A 344 -7.63 -11.98 -10.13
CA PRO A 344 -8.96 -12.59 -10.16
C PRO A 344 -9.04 -13.73 -11.18
N SER A 345 -9.94 -14.70 -10.94
CA SER A 345 -10.22 -15.77 -11.90
C SER A 345 -10.95 -15.22 -13.14
N ASN A 346 -10.93 -15.97 -14.24
CA ASN A 346 -11.65 -15.61 -15.47
C ASN A 346 -13.16 -15.39 -15.23
N GLU A 347 -13.77 -16.17 -14.35
CA GLU A 347 -15.16 -15.99 -13.93
C GLU A 347 -15.39 -14.59 -13.35
N VAL A 348 -14.53 -14.15 -12.44
CA VAL A 348 -14.61 -12.81 -11.84
C VAL A 348 -14.32 -11.73 -12.89
N LEU A 349 -13.32 -11.90 -13.75
CA LEU A 349 -12.98 -10.94 -14.81
C LEU A 349 -14.11 -10.75 -15.83
N SER A 350 -14.88 -11.80 -16.10
CA SER A 350 -16.04 -11.77 -17.01
C SER A 350 -17.35 -11.32 -16.36
N SER A 351 -17.35 -11.05 -15.06
CA SER A 351 -18.54 -10.70 -14.27
C SER A 351 -18.73 -9.19 -14.09
N ASP A 352 -19.78 -8.80 -13.35
CA ASP A 352 -20.04 -7.42 -12.95
C ASP A 352 -19.34 -7.00 -11.65
N ILE A 353 -18.36 -7.77 -11.18
CA ILE A 353 -17.56 -7.44 -9.99
C ILE A 353 -16.64 -6.24 -10.24
N LEU A 354 -16.45 -5.41 -9.22
CA LEU A 354 -15.61 -4.22 -9.21
C LEU A 354 -14.19 -4.58 -9.70
N PRO A 355 -13.78 -4.08 -10.88
CA PRO A 355 -12.50 -4.45 -11.45
C PRO A 355 -11.34 -3.72 -10.77
N ARG A 356 -10.15 -4.32 -10.84
CA ARG A 356 -8.92 -3.80 -10.20
C ARG A 356 -8.59 -2.38 -10.65
N TRP A 357 -8.71 -2.10 -11.95
CA TRP A 357 -8.44 -0.78 -12.51
C TRP A 357 -9.32 0.31 -11.88
N ALA A 358 -10.57 0.02 -11.54
CA ALA A 358 -11.45 1.02 -10.93
C ALA A 358 -11.00 1.38 -9.51
N ILE A 359 -10.47 0.40 -8.76
CA ILE A 359 -9.88 0.65 -7.43
C ILE A 359 -8.60 1.48 -7.57
N ILE A 360 -7.72 1.15 -8.53
CA ILE A 360 -6.51 1.94 -8.80
C ILE A 360 -6.87 3.39 -9.17
N GLY A 361 -7.84 3.58 -10.07
CA GLY A 361 -8.33 4.90 -10.46
C GLY A 361 -8.79 5.72 -9.26
N TRP A 362 -9.59 5.12 -8.36
CA TRP A 362 -9.99 5.76 -7.11
C TRP A 362 -8.80 6.09 -6.20
N LEU A 363 -7.87 5.17 -5.99
CA LEU A 363 -6.69 5.43 -5.15
C LEU A 363 -5.86 6.60 -5.68
N LEU A 364 -5.67 6.69 -7.00
CA LEU A 364 -4.99 7.81 -7.65
C LEU A 364 -5.72 9.14 -7.39
N THR A 365 -7.05 9.18 -7.49
CA THR A 365 -7.82 10.41 -7.22
C THR A 365 -7.82 10.83 -5.76
N THR A 366 -7.48 9.94 -4.83
CA THR A 366 -7.38 10.28 -3.41
C THR A 366 -6.02 10.84 -2.99
N CYS A 367 -5.03 10.92 -3.89
CA CYS A 367 -3.73 11.51 -3.57
C CYS A 367 -3.88 13.01 -3.32
N THR A 368 -3.42 13.49 -2.16
CA THR A 368 -3.55 14.91 -1.78
C THR A 368 -2.25 15.70 -1.95
N SER A 369 -1.17 15.06 -2.37
CA SER A 369 0.11 15.71 -2.65
C SER A 369 0.75 15.19 -3.94
N ASN A 370 1.51 16.05 -4.61
CA ASN A 370 2.23 15.69 -5.84
C ASN A 370 3.26 14.58 -5.63
N VAL A 371 3.88 14.54 -4.45
CA VAL A 371 4.82 13.46 -4.06
C VAL A 371 4.08 12.13 -3.98
N ALA A 372 2.94 12.09 -3.29
CA ALA A 372 2.13 10.88 -3.17
C ALA A 372 1.62 10.40 -4.54
N ALA A 373 1.12 11.33 -5.36
CA ALA A 373 0.66 11.01 -6.71
C ALA A 373 1.79 10.47 -7.60
N SER A 374 2.99 11.05 -7.54
CA SER A 374 4.15 10.60 -8.31
C SER A 374 4.63 9.21 -7.87
N ASN A 375 4.69 8.97 -6.56
CA ASN A 375 5.03 7.65 -6.02
C ASN A 375 3.98 6.59 -6.36
N ALA A 376 2.69 6.95 -6.36
CA ALA A 376 1.60 6.07 -6.74
C ALA A 376 1.66 5.68 -8.23
N LYS A 377 1.94 6.65 -9.12
CA LYS A 377 2.16 6.38 -10.56
C LYS A 377 3.37 5.47 -10.77
N LEU A 378 4.48 5.73 -10.08
CA LEU A 378 5.65 4.87 -10.17
C LEU A 378 5.35 3.45 -9.65
N ALA A 379 4.64 3.31 -8.54
CA ALA A 379 4.21 2.02 -8.01
C ALA A 379 3.32 1.24 -9.01
N LEU A 380 2.43 1.95 -9.71
CA LEU A 380 1.56 1.36 -10.74
C LEU A 380 2.35 0.88 -11.97
N PHE A 381 3.36 1.64 -12.39
CA PHE A 381 4.23 1.29 -13.52
C PHE A 381 5.47 0.46 -13.15
N TYR A 382 5.65 0.06 -11.89
CA TYR A 382 6.91 -0.54 -11.44
C TYR A 382 7.25 -1.86 -12.16
N ASP A 383 6.23 -2.68 -12.44
CA ASP A 383 6.39 -3.93 -13.18
C ASP A 383 6.50 -3.73 -14.71
N TRP A 384 6.23 -2.52 -15.21
CA TRP A 384 6.41 -2.19 -16.62
C TRP A 384 7.88 -1.91 -16.96
N LEU A 385 8.63 -1.33 -16.02
CA LEU A 385 9.97 -0.79 -16.29
C LEU A 385 10.94 -1.85 -16.83
N PHE A 386 10.89 -3.08 -16.31
CA PHE A 386 11.78 -4.17 -16.74
C PHE A 386 10.98 -5.43 -17.10
N PHE A 387 9.78 -5.25 -17.65
CA PHE A 387 8.86 -6.33 -17.97
C PHE A 387 9.48 -7.34 -18.94
N ASN A 388 9.49 -8.61 -18.52
CA ASN A 388 9.83 -9.75 -19.37
C ASN A 388 8.60 -10.67 -19.51
N PRO A 389 8.04 -10.87 -20.71
CA PRO A 389 6.86 -11.71 -20.92
C PRO A 389 7.05 -13.19 -20.51
N GLU A 390 8.29 -13.66 -20.39
CA GLU A 390 8.60 -15.03 -19.93
C GLU A 390 8.53 -15.16 -18.40
N LYS A 391 8.73 -14.06 -17.65
CA LYS A 391 8.86 -14.09 -16.17
C LYS A 391 7.74 -13.34 -15.45
N ASP A 392 7.27 -12.26 -16.05
CA ASP A 392 6.28 -11.34 -15.51
C ASP A 392 4.88 -11.65 -16.04
N SER A 393 3.87 -11.43 -15.20
CA SER A 393 2.48 -11.71 -15.56
C SER A 393 1.81 -10.49 -16.17
N ILE A 394 0.97 -10.71 -17.20
CA ILE A 394 0.04 -9.71 -17.73
C ILE A 394 -0.81 -9.05 -16.62
N MET A 395 -1.15 -9.82 -15.58
CA MET A 395 -1.96 -9.35 -14.45
C MET A 395 -1.30 -8.23 -13.64
N ASN A 396 0.02 -8.07 -13.72
CA ASN A 396 0.75 -7.02 -13.01
C ASN A 396 0.71 -5.67 -13.76
N ILE A 397 0.61 -5.71 -15.09
CA ILE A 397 0.67 -4.53 -15.96
C ILE A 397 -0.71 -4.08 -16.46
N GLU A 398 -1.68 -5.00 -16.59
CA GLU A 398 -3.03 -4.67 -17.10
C GLU A 398 -3.75 -3.55 -16.33
N PRO A 399 -3.62 -3.39 -14.98
CA PRO A 399 -4.41 -2.37 -14.29
C PRO A 399 -4.09 -0.96 -14.77
N ALA A 400 -2.82 -0.68 -15.11
CA ALA A 400 -2.40 0.64 -15.56
C ALA A 400 -3.02 0.99 -16.92
N ILE A 401 -2.98 0.08 -17.89
CA ILE A 401 -3.55 0.32 -19.22
C ILE A 401 -5.08 0.40 -19.19
N LEU A 402 -5.73 -0.40 -18.35
CA LEU A 402 -7.18 -0.38 -18.20
C LEU A 402 -7.66 0.89 -17.47
N VAL A 403 -6.91 1.41 -16.48
CA VAL A 403 -7.20 2.73 -15.90
C VAL A 403 -7.15 3.80 -16.99
N MET A 404 -6.10 3.82 -17.81
CA MET A 404 -5.96 4.78 -18.91
C MET A 404 -7.11 4.68 -19.91
N HIS A 405 -7.47 3.46 -20.32
CA HIS A 405 -8.57 3.22 -21.25
C HIS A 405 -9.93 3.67 -20.70
N HIS A 406 -10.31 3.20 -19.51
CA HIS A 406 -11.62 3.47 -18.94
C HIS A 406 -11.78 4.89 -18.39
N SER A 407 -10.68 5.58 -18.08
CA SER A 407 -10.72 6.98 -17.63
C SER A 407 -10.81 7.98 -18.78
N MET A 408 -10.49 7.61 -20.01
CA MET A 408 -10.44 8.53 -21.16
C MET A 408 -11.78 9.28 -21.38
N LYS A 409 -12.91 8.60 -21.14
CA LYS A 409 -14.23 9.20 -21.29
C LYS A 409 -14.64 10.07 -20.09
N PRO A 410 -14.68 9.55 -18.84
CA PRO A 410 -15.17 10.32 -17.69
C PRO A 410 -14.14 11.28 -17.09
N HIS A 411 -12.85 10.95 -17.15
CA HIS A 411 -11.77 11.67 -16.46
C HIS A 411 -10.48 11.69 -17.32
N PRO A 412 -10.47 12.38 -18.48
CA PRO A 412 -9.35 12.35 -19.43
C PRO A 412 -8.00 12.79 -18.83
N ALA A 413 -8.02 13.65 -17.80
CA ALA A 413 -6.82 14.07 -17.08
C ALA A 413 -6.05 12.91 -16.43
N ILE A 414 -6.75 11.87 -15.94
CA ILE A 414 -6.11 10.66 -15.37
C ILE A 414 -5.33 9.93 -16.47
N THR A 415 -5.94 9.76 -17.65
CA THR A 415 -5.28 9.10 -18.77
C THR A 415 -4.08 9.92 -19.25
N ALA A 416 -4.25 11.23 -19.42
CA ALA A 416 -3.18 12.12 -19.87
C ALA A 416 -1.97 12.07 -18.93
N THR A 417 -2.18 12.16 -17.61
CA THR A 417 -1.07 12.16 -16.65
C THR A 417 -0.36 10.81 -16.53
N LEU A 418 -1.04 9.70 -16.77
CA LEU A 418 -0.41 8.37 -16.77
C LEU A 418 0.40 8.13 -18.05
N LEU A 419 -0.11 8.57 -19.21
CA LEU A 419 0.64 8.51 -20.47
C LEU A 419 1.87 9.42 -20.44
N ASP A 420 1.73 10.65 -19.95
CA ASP A 420 2.86 11.57 -19.77
C ASP A 420 3.91 10.97 -18.81
N PHE A 421 3.48 10.43 -17.67
CA PHE A 421 4.37 9.74 -16.75
C PHE A 421 5.11 8.56 -17.41
N MET A 422 4.40 7.71 -18.15
CA MET A 422 4.99 6.57 -18.87
C MET A 422 6.06 7.02 -19.87
N CYS A 423 5.82 8.10 -20.62
CA CYS A 423 6.82 8.64 -21.54
C CYS A 423 8.04 9.24 -20.81
N ARG A 424 7.81 9.98 -19.73
CA ARG A 424 8.87 10.67 -18.99
C ARG A 424 9.69 9.74 -18.10
N ILE A 425 9.13 8.66 -17.59
CA ILE A 425 9.85 7.74 -16.70
C ILE A 425 10.92 6.93 -17.45
N ILE A 426 10.75 6.70 -18.75
CA ILE A 426 11.69 5.91 -19.57
C ILE A 426 13.13 6.47 -19.53
N PRO A 427 13.39 7.75 -19.90
CA PRO A 427 14.74 8.31 -19.84
C PRO A 427 15.18 8.70 -18.41
N ASN A 428 14.24 8.86 -17.47
CA ASN A 428 14.53 9.46 -16.16
C ASN A 428 14.61 8.46 -14.99
N PHE A 429 14.08 7.23 -15.12
CA PHE A 429 14.10 6.26 -14.02
C PHE A 429 15.52 5.97 -13.55
N TYR A 430 16.37 5.57 -14.50
CA TYR A 430 17.82 5.47 -14.31
C TYR A 430 18.48 5.59 -15.68
N PRO A 431 19.02 6.77 -16.05
CA PRO A 431 19.49 7.05 -17.40
C PRO A 431 20.46 6.00 -17.99
N PRO A 432 21.41 5.41 -17.22
CA PRO A 432 22.28 4.36 -17.74
C PRO A 432 21.55 3.08 -18.19
N LEU A 433 20.31 2.86 -17.76
CA LEU A 433 19.46 1.74 -18.15
C LEU A 433 18.25 2.17 -18.99
N GLU A 434 18.23 3.38 -19.56
CA GLU A 434 17.12 3.88 -20.39
C GLU A 434 16.69 2.86 -21.45
N ALA A 435 17.63 2.24 -22.16
CA ALA A 435 17.34 1.26 -23.19
C ALA A 435 16.57 0.03 -22.63
N HIS A 436 16.92 -0.42 -21.43
CA HIS A 436 16.21 -1.52 -20.77
C HIS A 436 14.82 -1.09 -20.33
N VAL A 437 14.68 0.13 -19.81
CA VAL A 437 13.38 0.68 -19.40
C VAL A 437 12.45 0.83 -20.60
N ARG A 438 12.96 1.38 -21.71
CA ARG A 438 12.22 1.50 -22.97
C ARG A 438 11.78 0.13 -23.46
N GLN A 439 12.66 -0.86 -23.42
CA GLN A 439 12.33 -2.23 -23.84
C GLN A 439 11.28 -2.86 -22.92
N GLY A 440 11.35 -2.68 -21.61
CA GLY A 440 10.35 -3.19 -20.67
C GLY A 440 8.96 -2.60 -20.93
N VAL A 441 8.87 -1.28 -21.13
CA VAL A 441 7.60 -0.62 -21.47
C VAL A 441 7.09 -1.07 -22.84
N PHE A 442 7.96 -1.19 -23.83
CA PHE A 442 7.60 -1.71 -25.16
C PHE A 442 7.07 -3.15 -25.07
N ASN A 443 7.76 -4.05 -24.38
CA ASN A 443 7.33 -5.42 -24.13
C ASN A 443 5.97 -5.47 -23.44
N SER A 444 5.75 -4.60 -22.45
CA SER A 444 4.49 -4.49 -21.73
C SER A 444 3.34 -4.16 -22.69
N LEU A 445 3.52 -3.14 -23.54
CA LEU A 445 2.52 -2.71 -24.52
C LEU A 445 2.24 -3.79 -25.57
N THR A 446 3.28 -4.45 -26.10
CA THR A 446 3.15 -5.57 -27.03
C THR A 446 2.36 -6.72 -26.38
N HIS A 447 2.72 -7.10 -25.15
CA HIS A 447 2.08 -8.21 -24.47
C HIS A 447 0.61 -7.92 -24.12
N ILE A 448 0.27 -6.66 -23.80
CA ILE A 448 -1.11 -6.19 -23.63
C ILE A 448 -1.95 -6.42 -24.90
N VAL A 449 -1.37 -6.15 -26.07
CA VAL A 449 -2.03 -6.36 -27.37
C VAL A 449 -2.15 -7.85 -27.69
N GLU A 450 -1.08 -8.61 -27.51
CA GLU A 450 -1.06 -10.07 -27.74
C GLU A 450 -2.09 -10.81 -26.88
N LYS A 451 -2.20 -10.45 -25.59
CA LYS A 451 -3.18 -11.01 -24.65
C LYS A 451 -4.57 -10.40 -24.77
N ARG A 452 -4.76 -9.46 -25.71
CA ARG A 452 -6.04 -8.79 -26.00
C ARG A 452 -6.65 -8.08 -24.78
N VAL A 453 -5.82 -7.62 -23.85
CA VAL A 453 -6.28 -6.71 -22.78
C VAL A 453 -6.79 -5.41 -23.42
N LEU A 454 -6.07 -4.90 -24.42
CA LEU A 454 -6.59 -3.98 -25.42
C LEU A 454 -6.22 -4.50 -26.81
N ALA A 455 -7.19 -4.62 -27.71
CA ALA A 455 -6.94 -5.10 -29.07
C ALA A 455 -6.02 -4.17 -29.87
N HIS A 456 -6.16 -2.85 -29.68
CA HIS A 456 -5.36 -1.83 -30.37
C HIS A 456 -5.06 -0.66 -29.43
N LEU A 457 -3.84 -0.12 -29.50
CA LEU A 457 -3.40 1.01 -28.69
C LEU A 457 -3.63 2.37 -29.36
N ALA A 458 -3.68 2.43 -30.70
CA ALA A 458 -3.87 3.69 -31.43
C ALA A 458 -5.10 4.52 -30.98
N PRO A 459 -6.29 3.93 -30.70
CA PRO A 459 -7.44 4.70 -30.21
C PRO A 459 -7.23 5.35 -28.83
N LEU A 460 -6.28 4.83 -28.05
CA LEU A 460 -5.86 5.39 -26.76
C LEU A 460 -4.77 6.44 -26.97
N PHE A 461 -3.73 6.14 -27.75
CA PHE A 461 -2.54 6.98 -27.91
C PHE A 461 -2.77 8.21 -28.78
N ASP A 462 -3.63 8.14 -29.79
CA ASP A 462 -3.97 9.28 -30.67
C ASP A 462 -5.40 9.78 -30.41
N ASN A 463 -5.91 9.59 -29.20
CA ASN A 463 -7.27 10.01 -28.86
C ASN A 463 -7.41 11.55 -28.95
N PRO A 464 -8.41 12.10 -29.66
CA PRO A 464 -8.58 13.55 -29.80
C PRO A 464 -8.77 14.33 -28.50
N LYS A 465 -9.16 13.65 -27.40
CA LYS A 465 -9.27 14.26 -26.07
C LYS A 465 -7.92 14.50 -25.38
N LEU A 466 -6.85 13.90 -25.89
CA LEU A 466 -5.50 14.15 -25.39
C LEU A 466 -4.91 15.38 -26.07
N ASP A 467 -4.10 16.10 -25.30
CA ASP A 467 -3.35 17.23 -25.81
C ASP A 467 -2.44 16.82 -27.00
N LYS A 468 -2.24 17.73 -27.95
CA LYS A 468 -1.48 17.46 -29.18
C LYS A 468 -0.01 17.17 -28.90
N GLU A 469 0.60 17.84 -27.93
CA GLU A 469 2.01 17.64 -27.58
C GLU A 469 2.21 16.27 -26.93
N LEU A 470 1.30 15.85 -26.05
CA LEU A 470 1.34 14.51 -25.47
C LEU A 470 1.21 13.42 -26.54
N ARG A 471 0.32 13.60 -27.51
CA ARG A 471 0.18 12.66 -28.65
C ARG A 471 1.42 12.64 -29.54
N ALA A 472 2.05 13.79 -29.76
CA ALA A 472 3.32 13.86 -30.49
C ALA A 472 4.44 13.11 -29.75
N MET A 473 4.54 13.28 -28.43
CA MET A 473 5.50 12.57 -27.58
C MET A 473 5.30 11.05 -27.63
N LEU A 474 4.05 10.59 -27.57
CA LEU A 474 3.71 9.16 -27.73
C LEU A 474 4.11 8.62 -29.10
N ARG A 475 3.85 9.38 -30.17
CA ARG A 475 4.22 9.00 -31.54
C ARG A 475 5.73 8.96 -31.75
N GLU A 476 6.49 9.83 -31.09
CA GLU A 476 7.95 9.82 -31.11
C GLU A 476 8.52 8.59 -30.38
N LYS A 477 7.96 8.27 -29.20
CA LYS A 477 8.45 7.15 -28.38
C LYS A 477 8.02 5.78 -28.91
N PHE A 478 6.80 5.70 -29.44
CA PHE A 478 6.11 4.46 -29.82
C PHE A 478 5.35 4.59 -31.15
N PRO A 479 6.02 4.86 -32.27
CA PRO A 479 5.36 5.01 -33.58
C PRO A 479 4.56 3.77 -34.00
N GLU A 480 5.00 2.58 -33.60
CA GLU A 480 4.41 1.28 -33.90
C GLU A 480 2.99 1.12 -33.32
N PHE A 481 2.72 1.78 -32.20
CA PHE A 481 1.43 1.70 -31.50
C PHE A 481 0.48 2.86 -31.83
N CYS A 482 0.95 3.86 -32.58
CA CYS A 482 0.17 5.05 -32.95
C CYS A 482 -0.48 4.95 -34.34
N SER A 483 -0.12 3.93 -35.13
CA SER A 483 -0.69 3.72 -36.46
C SER A 483 -1.83 2.71 -36.37
N SER A 484 -3.02 3.07 -36.88
CA SER A 484 -4.07 2.06 -37.08
C SER A 484 -3.57 1.02 -38.08
N PRO A 485 -3.74 -0.29 -37.83
CA PRO A 485 -3.47 -1.28 -38.86
C PRO A 485 -4.31 -0.93 -40.07
N SER A 486 -3.67 -0.80 -41.23
CA SER A 486 -4.38 -0.71 -42.51
C SER A 486 -5.42 -1.84 -42.55
N PRO A 487 -6.65 -1.60 -43.05
CA PRO A 487 -7.57 -2.71 -43.27
C PRO A 487 -6.85 -3.77 -44.11
N PRO A 488 -7.10 -5.07 -43.87
CA PRO A 488 -6.54 -6.10 -44.73
C PRO A 488 -6.89 -5.73 -46.16
N ILE A 489 -5.88 -5.62 -47.02
CA ILE A 489 -6.11 -5.51 -48.45
C ILE A 489 -6.87 -6.77 -48.82
N GLU A 490 -8.17 -6.63 -49.07
CA GLU A 490 -8.94 -7.62 -49.80
C GLU A 490 -8.20 -7.79 -51.12
N VAL A 491 -7.41 -8.85 -51.20
CA VAL A 491 -6.95 -9.38 -52.47
C VAL A 491 -8.25 -9.77 -53.17
N LYS A 492 -8.69 -8.92 -54.10
CA LYS A 492 -9.73 -9.26 -55.07
C LYS A 492 -9.27 -10.53 -55.77
N ILE A 493 -9.79 -11.66 -55.33
CA ILE A 493 -9.78 -12.88 -56.10
C ILE A 493 -10.88 -12.69 -57.14
N GLU A 494 -10.45 -12.60 -58.40
CA GLU A 494 -11.34 -12.56 -59.55
C GLU A 494 -12.27 -13.78 -59.54
N GLU A 495 -13.56 -13.54 -59.73
CA GLU A 495 -14.59 -14.55 -59.94
C GLU A 495 -14.29 -15.41 -61.19
N PRO A 496 -14.61 -16.70 -61.16
CA PRO A 496 -15.13 -17.39 -62.33
C PRO A 496 -16.65 -17.62 -62.20
N VAL A 497 -17.30 -17.48 -63.36
CA VAL A 497 -18.73 -17.40 -63.59
C VAL A 497 -19.43 -18.78 -63.59
N SER A 498 -20.64 -18.80 -63.01
CA SER A 498 -21.82 -19.67 -63.25
C SER A 498 -21.78 -21.18 -62.95
N MET A 499 -22.74 -21.66 -62.15
CA MET A 499 -23.94 -22.37 -62.64
C MET A 499 -24.99 -22.54 -61.52
N GLU A 500 -26.26 -22.46 -61.92
CA GLU A 500 -27.49 -22.54 -61.11
C GLU A 500 -27.75 -23.94 -60.55
N MET A 501 -28.41 -24.04 -59.39
CA MET A 501 -29.57 -24.93 -59.18
C MET A 501 -30.31 -24.65 -57.86
N ASP A 502 -31.62 -24.88 -57.94
CA ASP A 502 -32.72 -24.48 -57.07
C ASP A 502 -33.01 -25.47 -55.91
N ASN A 503 -33.61 -24.95 -54.83
CA ASN A 503 -34.51 -25.56 -53.80
C ASN A 503 -34.22 -26.94 -53.14
N HIS A 504 -34.15 -26.99 -51.78
CA HIS A 504 -35.24 -27.46 -50.87
C HIS A 504 -34.79 -27.69 -49.38
N MET A 505 -35.60 -27.16 -48.45
CA MET A 505 -36.03 -27.64 -47.10
C MET A 505 -35.21 -28.55 -46.15
N SER A 506 -35.23 -28.11 -44.88
CA SER A 506 -35.44 -28.81 -43.58
C SER A 506 -34.34 -29.61 -42.86
N ASP A 507 -34.07 -29.14 -41.62
CA ASP A 507 -33.82 -29.82 -40.33
C ASP A 507 -32.77 -30.94 -40.19
N LYS A 508 -31.70 -30.66 -39.42
CA LYS A 508 -31.43 -31.29 -38.11
C LYS A 508 -30.14 -30.78 -37.44
N ASP A 509 -30.19 -30.79 -36.10
CA ASP A 509 -29.14 -30.53 -35.13
C ASP A 509 -27.78 -31.17 -35.45
N ASP A 510 -26.69 -30.44 -35.17
CA ASP A 510 -25.59 -31.04 -34.40
C ASP A 510 -24.72 -29.97 -33.71
N SER A 511 -24.37 -30.28 -32.47
CA SER A 511 -23.54 -29.49 -31.56
C SER A 511 -22.07 -29.46 -31.98
N CYS A 512 -21.40 -28.32 -31.84
CA CYS A 512 -19.94 -28.31 -31.62
C CYS A 512 -19.51 -27.04 -30.86
N TYR A 513 -19.30 -27.22 -29.55
CA TYR A 513 -18.44 -26.35 -28.74
C TYR A 513 -17.00 -26.60 -29.16
N ASP A 514 -16.25 -25.54 -29.48
CA ASP A 514 -14.78 -25.65 -29.60
C ASP A 514 -14.13 -24.82 -28.48
N ASN A 515 -13.70 -25.55 -27.46
CA ASN A 515 -12.82 -25.11 -26.38
C ASN A 515 -11.38 -25.11 -26.90
N ALA A 516 -10.69 -23.98 -26.80
CA ALA A 516 -9.23 -23.95 -26.81
C ALA A 516 -8.75 -23.30 -25.52
N GLU A 517 -8.56 -24.12 -24.49
CA GLU A 517 -7.82 -23.77 -23.28
C GLU A 517 -6.32 -23.67 -23.62
N ALA A 518 -5.70 -22.54 -23.27
CA ALA A 518 -4.25 -22.38 -23.33
C ALA A 518 -3.64 -22.65 -21.95
N ALA A 519 -2.93 -23.77 -21.83
CA ALA A 519 -2.06 -24.08 -20.69
C ALA A 519 -0.69 -23.41 -20.86
N PHE A 520 -0.13 -22.88 -19.77
CA PHE A 520 1.18 -22.22 -19.75
C PHE A 520 2.26 -23.20 -19.27
N SER A 521 3.33 -23.33 -20.05
CA SER A 521 4.53 -24.10 -19.72
C SER A 521 5.68 -23.16 -19.37
N ASP A 522 6.36 -23.49 -18.27
CA ASP A 522 7.61 -22.93 -17.75
C ASP A 522 8.79 -23.63 -18.46
N ASP A 523 9.88 -22.93 -18.80
CA ASP A 523 11.25 -23.45 -18.79
C ASP A 523 12.29 -22.37 -19.21
N GLU A 524 13.41 -22.35 -18.49
CA GLU A 524 14.51 -21.38 -18.52
C GLU A 524 15.68 -21.80 -19.44
N GLU A 525 16.55 -20.86 -19.85
CA GLU A 525 18.03 -20.93 -19.72
C GLU A 525 18.79 -19.70 -20.32
N ASP A 526 19.96 -19.41 -19.73
CA ASP A 526 20.83 -18.21 -19.80
C ASP A 526 21.69 -18.01 -21.08
N LEU A 527 22.31 -16.82 -21.26
CA LEU A 527 23.78 -16.60 -21.45
C LEU A 527 24.23 -15.14 -21.81
N ASN A 528 24.80 -14.46 -20.81
CA ASN A 528 25.99 -13.58 -20.71
C ASN A 528 26.68 -12.88 -21.93
N SER A 529 27.00 -11.57 -21.84
CA SER A 529 28.35 -10.99 -22.12
C SER A 529 28.48 -9.45 -21.91
N LYS A 530 29.74 -8.99 -21.70
CA LYS A 530 30.23 -7.77 -21.00
C LYS A 530 30.60 -6.57 -21.90
N GLY A 531 30.53 -5.33 -21.39
CA GLY A 531 31.22 -4.17 -22.05
C GLY A 531 31.16 -2.76 -21.41
N LYS A 532 32.12 -2.48 -20.51
CA LYS A 532 32.79 -1.22 -20.04
C LYS A 532 32.23 0.22 -20.29
N LYS A 533 31.82 0.83 -19.17
CA LYS A 533 32.06 2.18 -18.55
C LYS A 533 32.53 3.40 -19.38
N ARG A 534 31.86 4.55 -19.16
CA ARG A 534 32.44 5.89 -18.88
C ARG A 534 31.44 6.80 -18.12
N GLU A 535 31.97 7.59 -17.17
CA GLU A 535 31.28 8.49 -16.22
C GLU A 535 30.72 9.75 -16.91
N PHE A 536 29.72 10.45 -16.30
CA PHE A 536 29.78 11.89 -15.91
C PHE A 536 28.46 12.38 -15.27
N ARG A 537 28.57 13.45 -14.46
CA ARG A 537 27.64 13.95 -13.43
C ARG A 537 26.40 14.70 -13.95
N PHE A 538 25.34 14.61 -13.14
CA PHE A 538 23.99 15.14 -13.33
C PHE A 538 23.94 16.68 -13.25
N HIS A 539 23.16 17.31 -14.14
CA HIS A 539 22.75 18.71 -14.05
C HIS A 539 21.21 18.75 -14.13
N PRO A 540 20.50 19.32 -13.14
CA PRO A 540 19.05 19.43 -13.18
C PRO A 540 18.58 20.32 -14.34
N ILE A 541 17.56 19.86 -15.06
CA ILE A 541 16.94 20.55 -16.18
C ILE A 541 15.99 21.61 -15.63
N LYS A 542 16.20 22.89 -15.98
CA LYS A 542 15.21 23.97 -15.77
C LYS A 542 14.11 23.84 -16.83
N GLU A 543 12.88 23.58 -16.42
CA GLU A 543 11.71 23.66 -17.30
C GLU A 543 11.38 25.13 -17.59
N THR A 544 11.21 25.48 -18.86
CA THR A 544 10.71 26.79 -19.31
C THR A 544 9.19 26.79 -19.23
N ILE A 545 8.63 27.63 -18.36
CA ILE A 545 7.19 27.75 -18.08
C ILE A 545 6.54 28.72 -19.07
N VAL A 546 5.40 28.32 -19.66
CA VAL A 546 4.54 29.21 -20.47
C VAL A 546 3.44 29.75 -19.54
N GLU A 547 3.37 31.06 -19.36
CA GLU A 547 2.34 31.72 -18.55
C GLU A 547 1.01 31.82 -19.32
N GLU A 548 -0.04 31.19 -18.80
CA GLU A 548 -1.42 31.44 -19.24
C GLU A 548 -1.93 32.76 -18.64
N PRO A 549 -2.68 33.58 -19.40
CA PRO A 549 -3.23 34.84 -18.89
C PRO A 549 -4.31 34.61 -17.85
N VAL A 550 -4.31 35.42 -16.78
CA VAL A 550 -5.30 35.40 -15.69
C VAL A 550 -6.69 35.74 -16.23
N ASP A 551 -7.67 34.85 -16.07
CA ASP A 551 -9.09 35.10 -16.40
C ASP A 551 -10.02 34.85 -15.19
N ILE A 552 -10.48 35.95 -14.59
CA ILE A 552 -11.41 35.93 -13.45
C ILE A 552 -12.87 36.19 -13.85
N THR A 553 -13.14 36.43 -15.14
CA THR A 553 -14.47 36.76 -15.66
C THR A 553 -15.58 35.79 -15.22
N PRO A 554 -15.35 34.45 -15.19
CA PRO A 554 -16.38 33.49 -14.78
C PRO A 554 -16.87 33.66 -13.33
N PHE A 555 -16.05 34.26 -12.47
CA PHE A 555 -16.30 34.38 -11.04
C PHE A 555 -16.82 35.79 -10.66
N LEU A 556 -16.47 36.82 -11.43
CA LEU A 556 -16.86 38.21 -11.17
C LEU A 556 -18.38 38.45 -11.22
N ASP A 557 -19.12 37.70 -12.04
CA ASP A 557 -20.58 37.87 -12.15
C ASP A 557 -21.37 37.18 -11.03
N GLN A 558 -20.70 36.41 -10.18
CA GLN A 558 -21.28 35.75 -9.02
C GLN A 558 -21.00 36.50 -7.71
N LEU A 559 -20.13 37.51 -7.75
CA LEU A 559 -19.86 38.40 -6.64
C LEU A 559 -20.92 39.50 -6.56
N ASP A 560 -21.21 39.93 -5.34
CA ASP A 560 -21.94 41.17 -5.12
C ASP A 560 -21.16 42.38 -5.68
N GLU A 561 -21.87 43.47 -5.99
CA GLU A 561 -21.26 44.63 -6.65
C GLU A 561 -20.11 45.25 -5.82
N SER A 562 -20.20 45.16 -4.48
CA SER A 562 -19.18 45.67 -3.56
C SER A 562 -17.86 44.89 -3.66
N LEU A 563 -17.91 43.55 -3.58
CA LEU A 563 -16.72 42.69 -3.72
C LEU A 563 -16.22 42.68 -5.15
N LYS A 564 -17.12 42.74 -6.14
CA LYS A 564 -16.77 42.82 -7.56
C LYS A 564 -15.92 44.05 -7.87
N GLU A 565 -16.27 45.22 -7.33
CA GLU A 565 -15.50 46.46 -7.50
C GLU A 565 -14.10 46.33 -6.86
N LYS A 566 -14.02 45.81 -5.63
CA LYS A 566 -12.75 45.59 -4.91
C LYS A 566 -11.84 44.59 -5.61
N VAL A 567 -12.38 43.48 -6.12
CA VAL A 567 -11.60 42.46 -6.87
C VAL A 567 -11.09 43.03 -8.20
N LEU A 568 -11.89 43.86 -8.89
CA LEU A 568 -11.45 44.57 -10.09
C LEU A 568 -10.38 45.64 -9.79
N GLN A 569 -10.44 46.29 -8.64
CA GLN A 569 -9.41 47.21 -8.17
C GLN A 569 -8.12 46.46 -7.85
N LEU A 570 -8.22 45.29 -7.21
CA LEU A 570 -7.11 44.39 -6.91
C LEU A 570 -6.41 43.91 -8.19
N GLN A 571 -7.16 43.60 -9.25
CA GLN A 571 -6.62 43.23 -10.57
C GLN A 571 -5.86 44.37 -11.26
N LYS A 572 -6.27 45.62 -11.03
CA LYS A 572 -5.67 46.82 -11.64
C LYS A 572 -4.49 47.38 -10.84
N GLY A 573 -4.33 46.97 -9.58
CA GLY A 573 -3.24 47.40 -8.70
C GLY A 573 -1.88 47.02 -9.29
N SER A 574 -1.02 48.01 -9.52
CA SER A 574 0.28 47.84 -10.17
C SER A 574 1.45 47.62 -9.21
N ASP A 575 1.25 47.88 -7.91
CA ASP A 575 2.23 47.57 -6.85
C ASP A 575 1.57 46.74 -5.73
N THR A 576 2.42 46.08 -4.94
CA THR A 576 2.00 45.15 -3.87
C THR A 576 1.37 45.87 -2.69
N GLU A 577 1.73 47.12 -2.42
CA GLU A 577 1.23 47.90 -1.29
C GLU A 577 -0.24 48.28 -1.49
N ALA A 578 -0.58 48.81 -2.67
CA ALA A 578 -1.95 49.09 -3.07
C ALA A 578 -2.81 47.82 -3.14
N GLN A 579 -2.23 46.69 -3.54
CA GLN A 579 -2.92 45.40 -3.50
C GLN A 579 -3.19 44.93 -2.06
N CYS A 580 -2.25 45.15 -1.14
CA CYS A 580 -2.44 44.85 0.29
C CYS A 580 -3.52 45.72 0.93
N GLU A 581 -3.61 47.01 0.59
CA GLU A 581 -4.67 47.90 1.09
C GLU A 581 -6.06 47.42 0.65
N VAL A 582 -6.23 47.12 -0.65
CA VAL A 582 -7.50 46.59 -1.18
C VAL A 582 -7.82 45.22 -0.60
N MET A 583 -6.81 44.37 -0.40
CA MET A 583 -6.99 43.06 0.23
C MET A 583 -7.43 43.20 1.70
N GLN A 584 -6.91 44.19 2.43
CA GLN A 584 -7.35 44.48 3.80
C GLN A 584 -8.81 44.91 3.82
N GLU A 585 -9.26 45.75 2.88
CA GLU A 585 -10.67 46.13 2.76
C GLU A 585 -11.59 44.95 2.41
N ILE A 586 -11.10 43.96 1.68
CA ILE A 586 -11.82 42.71 1.41
C ILE A 586 -11.91 41.87 2.69
N VAL A 587 -10.82 41.74 3.44
CA VAL A 587 -10.78 41.00 4.71
C VAL A 587 -11.72 41.63 5.73
N ASP A 588 -11.71 42.95 5.87
CA ASP A 588 -12.58 43.66 6.82
C ASP A 588 -14.06 43.44 6.50
N GLN A 589 -14.43 43.42 5.22
CA GLN A 589 -15.80 43.13 4.77
C GLN A 589 -16.19 41.66 5.02
N VAL A 590 -15.26 40.72 4.85
CA VAL A 590 -15.50 39.29 5.13
C VAL A 590 -15.64 39.01 6.64
N LEU A 591 -15.03 39.83 7.49
CA LEU A 591 -15.09 39.70 8.95
C LEU A 591 -16.35 40.31 9.58
N GLU A 592 -17.25 40.92 8.80
CA GLU A 592 -18.55 41.38 9.29
C GLU A 592 -19.45 40.18 9.72
N GLU A 593 -20.14 40.30 10.86
CA GLU A 593 -20.87 39.17 11.49
C GLU A 593 -21.96 38.53 10.61
N ASP A 594 -22.44 39.23 9.58
CA ASP A 594 -23.53 38.81 8.69
C ASP A 594 -23.07 38.49 7.24
N PHE A 595 -21.77 38.21 7.02
CA PHE A 595 -21.25 37.95 5.67
C PHE A 595 -21.77 36.63 5.07
N ASP A 596 -22.17 36.65 3.80
CA ASP A 596 -22.74 35.50 3.10
C ASP A 596 -21.68 34.44 2.77
N SER A 597 -21.86 33.24 3.31
CA SER A 597 -20.98 32.09 3.08
C SER A 597 -20.90 31.62 1.62
N GLU A 598 -21.90 31.89 0.79
CA GLU A 598 -21.86 31.58 -0.65
C GLU A 598 -20.91 32.52 -1.39
N GLN A 599 -20.92 33.82 -1.06
CA GLN A 599 -20.00 34.85 -1.59
C GLN A 599 -18.53 34.52 -1.25
N LEU A 600 -18.28 33.93 -0.09
CA LEU A 600 -16.94 33.58 0.40
C LEU A 600 -16.24 32.54 -0.50
N SER A 601 -17.01 31.58 -1.02
CA SER A 601 -16.50 30.52 -1.92
C SER A 601 -16.13 31.04 -3.31
N VAL A 602 -16.91 31.99 -3.82
CA VAL A 602 -16.70 32.65 -5.12
C VAL A 602 -15.50 33.61 -5.02
N LEU A 603 -15.43 34.39 -3.94
CA LEU A 603 -14.32 35.30 -3.67
C LEU A 603 -12.98 34.55 -3.55
N ALA A 604 -12.97 33.41 -2.87
CA ALA A 604 -11.78 32.56 -2.78
C ALA A 604 -11.32 32.07 -4.16
N SER A 605 -12.26 31.72 -5.05
CA SER A 605 -11.96 31.28 -6.42
C SER A 605 -11.40 32.43 -7.28
N CYS A 606 -11.95 33.64 -7.15
CA CYS A 606 -11.41 34.85 -7.77
C CYS A 606 -9.96 35.10 -7.37
N LEU A 607 -9.68 35.13 -6.05
CA LEU A 607 -8.36 35.47 -5.51
C LEU A 607 -7.31 34.42 -5.85
N GLN A 608 -7.70 33.14 -5.89
CA GLN A 608 -6.80 32.05 -6.29
C GLN A 608 -6.34 32.18 -7.74
N GLU A 609 -7.23 32.56 -8.66
CA GLU A 609 -6.86 32.74 -10.07
C GLU A 609 -6.06 34.04 -10.27
N LEU A 610 -6.41 35.12 -9.57
CA LEU A 610 -5.68 36.40 -9.55
C LEU A 610 -4.22 36.25 -9.11
N PHE A 611 -3.97 35.51 -8.02
CA PHE A 611 -2.64 35.37 -7.43
C PHE A 611 -1.97 34.03 -7.75
N LYS A 612 -2.48 33.31 -8.75
CA LYS A 612 -1.95 32.01 -9.20
C LYS A 612 -0.45 32.03 -9.50
N ALA A 613 0.08 33.15 -9.97
CA ALA A 613 1.51 33.34 -10.21
C ALA A 613 2.34 33.43 -8.92
N HIS A 614 1.82 34.04 -7.85
CA HIS A 614 2.51 34.14 -6.56
C HIS A 614 2.70 32.78 -5.88
N PHE A 615 1.82 31.81 -6.16
CA PHE A 615 1.97 30.44 -5.66
C PHE A 615 2.92 29.58 -6.50
N ARG A 616 3.51 30.13 -7.56
CA ARG A 616 4.33 29.41 -8.55
C ARG A 616 5.79 29.87 -8.62
N GLY A 617 6.18 30.88 -7.84
CA GLY A 617 7.54 31.42 -7.79
C GLY A 617 8.45 30.80 -6.72
N GLU A 618 9.75 31.13 -6.77
CA GLU A 618 10.69 30.88 -5.68
C GLU A 618 10.24 31.70 -4.45
N VAL A 619 9.84 31.00 -3.38
CA VAL A 619 9.30 31.60 -2.13
C VAL A 619 10.41 32.33 -1.34
N LEU A 620 11.66 32.08 -1.68
CA LEU A 620 12.83 32.69 -1.06
C LEU A 620 13.40 33.74 -2.02
N PRO A 621 13.80 34.93 -1.52
CA PRO A 621 14.55 35.87 -2.32
C PRO A 621 15.88 35.24 -2.76
N GLU A 622 16.43 35.67 -3.90
CA GLU A 622 17.74 35.18 -4.38
C GLU A 622 18.86 35.38 -3.34
N GLU A 623 18.72 36.39 -2.48
CA GLU A 623 19.53 36.60 -1.27
C GLU A 623 18.62 36.64 -0.04
N ILE A 624 18.79 35.67 0.88
CA ILE A 624 18.05 35.66 2.15
C ILE A 624 18.71 36.66 3.10
N THR A 625 18.19 37.88 3.12
CA THR A 625 18.49 38.91 4.11
C THR A 625 17.49 38.86 5.27
N GLU A 626 17.84 39.52 6.39
CA GLU A 626 16.96 39.65 7.55
C GLU A 626 15.85 40.70 7.34
N GLU A 627 15.97 41.50 6.27
CA GLU A 627 14.91 42.38 5.72
C GLU A 627 14.21 41.71 4.53
#